data_AF-A0A1Y4MUG4-F1
#
_entry.id   AF-A0A1Y4MUG4-F1
#
_cell.length_a   1.000
_cell.length_b   1.000
_cell.length_c   1.000
_cell.angle_alpha   90.00
_cell.angle_beta   90.00
_cell.angle_gamma   90.00
#
_symmetry.space_group_name_H-M   'P 1'
#
loop_
_entity.id
_entity.type
_entity.pdbx_description
1 polymer ?
#
loop_
_entity_poly.entity_id
_entity_poly.type
_entity_poly.pdbx_seq_one_letter_code
_entity_poly.pdbx_strand_id
1 'polypeptide(L)'
;MTASPDDVPSDYRHIRYIGYDRTGIDWNRKLSKDIQKTLQQVLLRLKDLNDAQYEPFESDDTNEWNSEEKETIARAMNLGMKFQPDPRSLSHALMRCMVCYVMLDRRDGPVTEWGAAVACLLNEKVHMLINEQQKGHCLRMRSVFFDIYASHAFYVDYLYDSKVLPMYTRQELWRYLRDEFCGQCFEPHIRYVQENFDHDRFNVDQDQYYSLGSLPQERNPICCRDNFYVADISDVYFNEARGEHYYRIDGLLPPWLLGAQPIPDENHWLADWGQKQQRFQIGDTVKFKVKKVYEPKKYDHIDKARNITFSQIEIVSRA
;
A
#
# COMPACT_ATOMS: atom_id res chain seq x y z
N MET A 1 0.36 -41.44 -4.20
CA MET A 1 -0.53 -41.85 -3.11
C MET A 1 0.11 -43.05 -2.44
N THR A 2 0.49 -42.97 -1.16
CA THR A 2 0.92 -44.14 -0.39
C THR A 2 -0.33 -44.86 0.13
N ALA A 3 -0.39 -46.18 -0.09
CA ALA A 3 -1.62 -46.96 0.03
C ALA A 3 -1.80 -47.66 1.39
N SER A 4 -0.77 -47.71 2.24
CA SER A 4 -0.85 -48.33 3.57
C SER A 4 -0.71 -47.31 4.72
N PRO A 5 -1.45 -47.45 5.83
CA PRO A 5 -1.35 -46.59 7.02
C PRO A 5 0.01 -46.61 7.72
N ASP A 6 0.79 -47.68 7.54
CA ASP A 6 2.08 -47.89 8.21
C ASP A 6 3.26 -47.30 7.42
N ASP A 7 3.03 -46.77 6.21
CA ASP A 7 4.06 -46.18 5.34
C ASP A 7 4.51 -44.77 5.77
N VAL A 8 4.05 -44.27 6.91
CA VAL A 8 4.36 -42.92 7.40
C VAL A 8 5.02 -43.00 8.78
N PRO A 9 6.22 -42.40 8.96
CA PRO A 9 6.88 -42.31 10.26
C PRO A 9 5.94 -41.72 11.32
N SER A 10 6.02 -42.26 12.54
CA SER A 10 5.20 -41.92 13.72
C SER A 10 4.96 -40.41 13.89
N ASP A 11 5.95 -39.60 13.53
CA ASP A 11 6.02 -38.17 13.83
C ASP A 11 5.14 -37.30 12.93
N TYR A 12 4.38 -37.87 11.99
CA TYR A 12 3.48 -37.12 11.10
C TYR A 12 1.99 -37.44 11.27
N ARG A 13 1.61 -38.24 12.28
CA ARG A 13 0.20 -38.66 12.50
C ARG A 13 -0.75 -37.51 12.84
N HIS A 14 -0.25 -36.39 13.35
CA HIS A 14 -1.06 -35.23 13.72
C HIS A 14 -1.54 -34.37 12.53
N ILE A 15 -1.03 -34.63 11.31
CA ILE A 15 -1.37 -33.81 10.13
C ILE A 15 -2.61 -34.36 9.36
N ARG A 16 -3.17 -35.51 9.76
CA ARG A 16 -4.25 -36.19 8.99
C ARG A 16 -5.70 -35.82 9.32
N TYR A 17 -5.96 -34.85 10.19
CA TYR A 17 -7.35 -34.41 10.47
C TYR A 17 -7.52 -32.91 10.32
N ILE A 18 -7.34 -32.39 9.10
CA ILE A 18 -7.95 -31.11 8.73
C ILE A 18 -8.59 -31.28 7.35
N GLY A 19 -9.86 -31.70 7.34
CA GLY A 19 -10.73 -31.55 6.18
C GLY A 19 -11.06 -30.07 6.03
N TYR A 20 -10.60 -29.45 4.95
CA TYR A 20 -10.82 -28.04 4.66
C TYR A 20 -12.24 -27.80 4.14
N ASP A 21 -13.13 -27.39 5.03
CA ASP A 21 -14.34 -26.65 4.67
C ASP A 21 -14.02 -25.14 4.78
N ARG A 22 -13.91 -24.48 3.63
CA ARG A 22 -13.51 -23.06 3.52
C ARG A 22 -14.60 -22.07 3.94
N THR A 23 -15.80 -22.51 4.34
CA THR A 23 -16.95 -21.61 4.45
C THR A 23 -17.65 -21.56 5.80
N GLY A 24 -17.21 -22.32 6.81
CA GLY A 24 -18.06 -22.57 7.98
C GLY A 24 -17.72 -21.87 9.30
N ILE A 25 -16.45 -21.68 9.66
CA ILE A 25 -16.09 -21.43 11.07
C ILE A 25 -14.84 -20.53 11.15
N ASP A 26 -14.86 -19.56 12.06
CA ASP A 26 -13.78 -18.60 12.41
C ASP A 26 -12.54 -19.31 13.01
N TRP A 27 -11.96 -20.22 12.22
CA TRP A 27 -10.83 -21.06 12.57
C TRP A 27 -9.57 -20.23 12.79
N ASN A 28 -9.39 -19.12 12.05
CA ASN A 28 -8.24 -18.24 12.25
C ASN A 28 -8.22 -17.70 13.69
N ARG A 29 -9.37 -17.32 14.24
CA ARG A 29 -9.45 -16.79 15.61
C ARG A 29 -9.30 -17.87 16.67
N LYS A 30 -9.90 -19.05 16.46
CA LYS A 30 -9.79 -20.16 17.42
C LYS A 30 -8.39 -20.77 17.42
N LEU A 31 -7.83 -21.03 16.24
CA LEU A 31 -6.48 -21.56 16.07
C LEU A 31 -5.42 -20.58 16.60
N SER A 32 -5.54 -19.29 16.29
CA SER A 32 -4.63 -18.27 16.82
C SER A 32 -4.66 -18.22 18.35
N LYS A 33 -5.86 -18.27 18.96
CA LYS A 33 -6.02 -18.32 20.42
C LYS A 33 -5.42 -19.60 21.04
N ASP A 34 -5.65 -20.75 20.41
CA ASP A 34 -5.17 -22.03 20.92
C ASP A 34 -3.62 -22.14 20.78
N ILE A 35 -3.04 -21.60 19.70
CA ILE A 35 -1.59 -21.47 19.52
C ILE A 35 -1.01 -20.51 20.57
N GLN A 36 -1.59 -19.32 20.76
CA GLN A 36 -1.13 -18.36 21.77
C GLN A 36 -1.18 -18.95 23.18
N LYS A 37 -2.26 -19.66 23.52
CA LYS A 37 -2.42 -20.31 24.82
C LYS A 37 -1.38 -21.42 25.03
N THR A 38 -1.07 -22.17 23.99
CA THR A 38 -0.05 -23.23 24.03
C THR A 38 1.35 -22.63 24.21
N LEU A 39 1.68 -21.57 23.46
CA LEU A 39 2.96 -20.86 23.58
C LEU A 39 3.12 -20.23 24.97
N GLN A 40 2.07 -19.65 25.54
CA GLN A 40 2.08 -19.14 26.92
C GLN A 40 2.32 -20.25 27.95
N GLN A 41 1.71 -21.42 27.78
CA GLN A 41 1.95 -22.56 28.67
C GLN A 41 3.37 -23.11 28.55
N VAL A 42 3.94 -23.12 27.34
CA VAL A 42 5.34 -23.51 27.11
C VAL A 42 6.28 -22.49 27.76
N LEU A 43 6.03 -21.18 27.60
CA LEU A 43 6.79 -20.11 28.25
C LEU A 43 6.76 -20.19 29.79
N LEU A 44 5.59 -20.50 30.37
CA LEU A 44 5.46 -20.69 31.81
C LEU A 44 6.26 -21.92 32.29
N ARG A 45 6.20 -23.03 31.56
CA ARG A 45 6.99 -24.22 31.89
C ARG A 45 8.49 -24.01 31.75
N LEU A 46 8.92 -23.22 30.75
CA LEU A 46 10.31 -22.83 30.58
C LEU A 46 10.78 -21.90 31.70
N LYS A 47 9.92 -21.03 32.22
CA LYS A 47 10.18 -20.24 33.43
C LYS A 47 10.33 -21.10 34.68
N ASP A 48 9.44 -22.07 34.89
CA ASP A 48 9.51 -22.99 36.04
C ASP A 48 10.75 -23.91 35.97
N LEU A 49 11.27 -24.18 34.78
CA LEU A 49 12.53 -24.91 34.56
C LEU A 49 13.79 -24.07 34.86
N ASN A 50 13.70 -22.73 34.81
CA ASN A 50 14.82 -21.83 35.09
C ASN A 50 15.08 -21.59 36.59
N ASP A 51 14.15 -21.96 37.48
CA ASP A 51 14.35 -21.86 38.94
C ASP A 51 15.19 -23.02 39.51
N ALA A 52 15.51 -24.04 38.70
CA ALA A 52 16.37 -25.16 39.09
C ALA A 52 17.68 -25.14 38.28
N GLN A 53 18.69 -24.46 38.85
CA GLN A 53 20.11 -24.53 38.49
C GLN A 53 20.47 -24.26 37.02
N TYR A 54 20.84 -23.03 36.67
CA TYR A 54 21.87 -22.78 35.65
C TYR A 54 22.54 -21.43 35.88
N GLU A 55 23.87 -21.37 35.68
CA GLU A 55 24.62 -20.11 35.60
C GLU A 55 23.99 -19.18 34.54
N PRO A 56 24.13 -17.85 34.68
CA PRO A 56 23.42 -16.91 33.82
C PRO A 56 23.82 -17.14 32.36
N PHE A 57 22.92 -17.73 31.59
CA PHE A 57 23.00 -17.65 30.15
C PHE A 57 22.67 -16.21 29.80
N GLU A 58 23.68 -15.41 29.43
CA GLU A 58 23.46 -14.12 28.80
C GLU A 58 22.72 -14.37 27.48
N SER A 59 21.39 -14.31 27.53
CA SER A 59 20.55 -14.37 26.34
C SER A 59 20.65 -13.04 25.61
N ASP A 60 21.49 -13.02 24.58
CA ASP A 60 21.70 -11.84 23.72
C ASP A 60 20.45 -11.48 22.90
N ASP A 61 19.47 -12.39 22.80
CA ASP A 61 18.25 -12.22 21.99
C ASP A 61 17.29 -11.11 22.48
N THR A 62 17.38 -10.67 23.74
CA THR A 62 16.58 -9.53 24.23
C THR A 62 17.25 -8.17 24.02
N ASN A 63 18.53 -8.14 23.66
CA ASN A 63 19.28 -6.88 23.52
C ASN A 63 19.14 -6.29 22.11
N GLU A 64 19.12 -7.12 21.07
CA GLU A 64 19.12 -6.66 19.67
C GLU A 64 17.80 -5.95 19.31
N TRP A 65 16.64 -6.53 19.63
CA TRP A 65 15.34 -5.89 19.36
C TRP A 65 15.14 -4.59 20.17
N ASN A 66 15.49 -4.61 21.46
CA ASN A 66 15.46 -3.41 22.30
C ASN A 66 16.46 -2.35 21.83
N SER A 67 17.50 -2.72 21.07
CA SER A 67 18.44 -1.78 20.47
C SER A 67 17.86 -1.13 19.21
N GLU A 68 17.22 -1.89 18.32
CA GLU A 68 16.56 -1.38 17.12
C GLU A 68 15.39 -0.45 17.47
N GLU A 69 14.59 -0.80 18.48
CA GLU A 69 13.49 0.05 18.95
C GLU A 69 14.02 1.39 19.50
N LYS A 70 15.10 1.35 20.29
CA LYS A 70 15.73 2.56 20.84
C LYS A 70 16.35 3.43 19.75
N GLU A 71 17.02 2.82 18.76
CA GLU A 71 17.58 3.53 17.62
C GLU A 71 16.48 4.18 16.78
N THR A 72 15.39 3.46 16.52
CA THR A 72 14.20 3.95 15.80
C THR A 72 13.61 5.18 16.49
N ILE A 73 13.42 5.10 17.82
CA ILE A 73 12.91 6.22 18.62
C ILE A 73 13.90 7.40 18.57
N ALA A 74 15.19 7.16 18.76
CA ALA A 74 16.21 8.21 18.73
C ALA A 74 16.25 8.94 17.37
N ARG A 75 16.19 8.19 16.27
CA ARG A 75 16.13 8.76 14.92
C ARG A 75 14.87 9.59 14.70
N ALA A 76 13.71 9.10 15.12
CA ALA A 76 12.45 9.85 15.04
C ALA A 76 12.48 11.13 15.88
N MET A 77 13.04 11.10 17.09
CA MET A 77 13.21 12.29 17.92
C MET A 77 14.12 13.33 17.27
N ASN A 78 15.20 12.92 16.59
CA ASN A 78 16.06 13.82 15.82
C ASN A 78 15.36 14.49 14.63
N LEU A 79 14.32 13.85 14.08
CA LEU A 79 13.43 14.44 13.07
C LEU A 79 12.37 15.39 13.67
N GLY A 80 12.41 15.62 14.99
CA GLY A 80 11.49 16.50 15.69
C GLY A 80 10.13 15.85 15.99
N MET A 81 10.08 14.53 16.11
CA MET A 81 8.88 13.82 16.53
C MET A 81 8.35 14.39 17.85
N LYS A 82 7.05 14.71 17.87
CA LYS A 82 6.28 14.97 19.09
C LYS A 82 5.09 14.04 19.12
N PHE A 83 4.87 13.43 20.27
CA PHE A 83 3.86 12.40 20.47
C PHE A 83 2.86 12.86 21.54
N GLN A 84 1.57 12.88 21.20
CA GLN A 84 0.49 13.26 22.12
C GLN A 84 -0.60 12.19 22.12
N PRO A 85 -0.69 11.35 23.17
CA PRO A 85 -1.79 10.42 23.36
C PRO A 85 -3.14 11.15 23.49
N ASP A 86 -4.22 10.55 23.00
CA ASP A 86 -5.56 11.06 23.27
C ASP A 86 -5.93 10.78 24.74
N PRO A 87 -6.27 11.82 25.54
CA PRO A 87 -6.65 11.64 26.93
C PRO A 87 -7.93 10.81 27.13
N ARG A 88 -8.74 10.62 26.10
CA ARG A 88 -10.00 9.85 26.13
C ARG A 88 -9.85 8.42 25.62
N SER A 89 -8.77 8.10 24.91
CA SER A 89 -8.52 6.75 24.39
C SER A 89 -7.04 6.52 24.17
N LEU A 90 -6.47 5.55 24.88
CA LEU A 90 -5.07 5.19 24.74
C LEU A 90 -4.74 4.59 23.36
N SER A 91 -5.75 4.09 22.65
CA SER A 91 -5.62 3.51 21.31
C SER A 91 -5.55 4.55 20.19
N HIS A 92 -5.67 5.84 20.54
CA HIS A 92 -5.53 6.96 19.62
C HIS A 92 -4.42 7.88 20.09
N ALA A 93 -3.64 8.38 19.15
CA ALA A 93 -2.66 9.42 19.42
C ALA A 93 -2.48 10.33 18.20
N LEU A 94 -1.99 11.53 18.45
CA LEU A 94 -1.57 12.46 17.42
C LEU A 94 -0.05 12.58 17.47
N MET A 95 0.60 12.28 16.35
CA MET A 95 2.02 12.53 16.17
C MET A 95 2.20 13.79 15.34
N ARG A 96 3.18 14.63 15.69
CA ARG A 96 3.67 15.73 14.84
C ARG A 96 5.12 15.48 14.46
N CYS A 97 5.43 15.52 13.17
CA CYS A 97 6.78 15.32 12.62
C CYS A 97 6.87 16.08 11.27
N MET A 98 7.97 16.78 10.99
CA MET A 98 8.18 17.54 9.73
C MET A 98 7.03 18.48 9.33
N VAL A 99 6.49 19.25 10.30
CA VAL A 99 5.38 20.23 10.09
C VAL A 99 4.04 19.58 9.69
N CYS A 100 3.94 18.26 9.76
CA CYS A 100 2.70 17.52 9.56
C CYS A 100 2.28 16.84 10.87
N TYR A 101 0.98 16.73 11.09
CA TYR A 101 0.42 15.78 12.04
C TYR A 101 0.11 14.45 11.36
N VAL A 102 -0.02 13.38 12.13
CA VAL A 102 -0.43 12.06 11.66
C VAL A 102 -1.25 11.43 12.77
N MET A 103 -2.45 10.94 12.44
CA MET A 103 -3.27 10.19 13.39
C MET A 103 -2.72 8.78 13.53
N LEU A 104 -2.54 8.33 14.76
CA LEU A 104 -2.07 7.00 15.07
C LEU A 104 -3.20 6.25 15.76
N ASP A 105 -3.59 5.13 15.16
CA ASP A 105 -4.67 4.30 15.64
C ASP A 105 -4.14 2.89 15.86
N ARG A 106 -4.45 2.29 17.01
CA ARG A 106 -4.11 0.90 17.28
C ARG A 106 -5.38 0.10 17.50
N ARG A 107 -5.45 -1.11 16.92
CA ARG A 107 -6.61 -1.99 17.12
C ARG A 107 -6.81 -2.34 18.60
N ASP A 108 -5.73 -2.77 19.25
CA ASP A 108 -5.75 -3.24 20.64
C ASP A 108 -4.63 -2.58 21.45
N GLY A 109 -5.01 -1.95 22.57
CA GLY A 109 -4.06 -1.38 23.52
C GLY A 109 -3.55 0.01 23.14
N PRO A 110 -2.54 0.52 23.87
CA PRO A 110 -2.04 1.87 23.68
C PRO A 110 -1.18 2.02 22.42
N VAL A 111 -1.27 3.19 21.77
CA VAL A 111 -0.22 3.61 20.84
C VAL A 111 1.06 3.83 21.64
N THR A 112 2.15 3.18 21.24
CA THR A 112 3.45 3.26 21.92
C THR A 112 4.33 4.33 21.31
N GLU A 113 5.33 4.78 22.06
CA GLU A 113 6.35 5.72 21.56
C GLU A 113 7.09 5.13 20.34
N TRP A 114 7.40 3.83 20.35
CA TRP A 114 7.94 3.13 19.19
C TRP A 114 7.00 3.19 17.98
N GLY A 115 5.69 2.98 18.15
CA GLY A 115 4.73 3.11 17.05
C GLY A 115 4.72 4.51 16.45
N ALA A 116 4.80 5.54 17.31
CA ALA A 116 4.95 6.91 16.84
C ALA A 116 6.29 7.15 16.10
N ALA A 117 7.38 6.54 16.58
CA ALA A 117 8.67 6.63 15.92
C ALA A 117 8.65 6.02 14.52
N VAL A 118 8.09 4.81 14.37
CA VAL A 118 7.89 4.18 13.06
C VAL A 118 7.05 5.07 12.15
N ALA A 119 5.97 5.65 12.65
CA ALA A 119 5.16 6.60 11.88
C ALA A 119 5.96 7.84 11.44
N CYS A 120 6.86 8.39 12.27
CA CYS A 120 7.69 9.53 11.85
C CYS A 120 8.70 9.13 10.76
N LEU A 121 9.28 7.93 10.83
CA LEU A 121 10.18 7.42 9.79
C LEU A 121 9.44 7.12 8.47
N LEU A 122 8.24 6.54 8.54
CA LEU A 122 7.38 6.38 7.37
C LEU A 122 7.04 7.75 6.76
N ASN A 123 6.75 8.75 7.61
CA ASN A 123 6.47 10.10 7.14
C ASN A 123 7.70 10.70 6.43
N GLU A 124 8.91 10.49 6.96
CA GLU A 124 10.16 10.96 6.34
C GLU A 124 10.29 10.41 4.92
N LYS A 125 10.04 9.11 4.76
CA LYS A 125 10.06 8.44 3.47
C LYS A 125 9.02 9.03 2.50
N VAL A 126 7.82 9.32 2.98
CA VAL A 126 6.77 9.99 2.21
C VAL A 126 7.21 11.38 1.74
N HIS A 127 7.83 12.17 2.62
CA HIS A 127 8.33 13.51 2.29
C HIS A 127 9.52 13.47 1.30
N MET A 128 10.37 12.45 1.36
CA MET A 128 11.53 12.33 0.46
C MET A 128 11.18 11.96 -0.98
N LEU A 129 10.01 11.35 -1.24
CA LEU A 129 9.66 10.85 -2.58
C LEU A 129 9.34 11.94 -3.60
N ILE A 130 8.83 13.09 -3.14
CA ILE A 130 8.57 14.25 -4.00
C ILE A 130 9.52 15.36 -3.58
N ASN A 131 10.50 15.63 -4.44
CA ASN A 131 11.45 16.71 -4.25
C ASN A 131 10.75 18.07 -4.34
N GLU A 132 11.13 19.04 -3.50
CA GLU A 132 10.65 20.43 -3.49
C GLU A 132 10.68 21.13 -4.86
N GLN A 133 11.51 20.63 -5.80
CA GLN A 133 11.58 21.15 -7.17
C GLN A 133 10.35 20.81 -8.03
N GLN A 134 9.55 19.81 -7.66
CA GLN A 134 8.38 19.35 -8.41
C GLN A 134 7.13 20.15 -8.01
N LYS A 135 7.02 21.37 -8.55
CA LYS A 135 5.87 22.27 -8.30
C LYS A 135 4.54 21.61 -8.66
N GLY A 136 3.54 21.81 -7.80
CA GLY A 136 2.18 21.31 -8.00
C GLY A 136 1.95 19.87 -7.54
N HIS A 137 2.91 19.27 -6.82
CA HIS A 137 2.78 17.93 -6.23
C HIS A 137 3.13 17.97 -4.74
N CYS A 138 2.44 17.15 -3.95
CA CYS A 138 2.76 16.95 -2.54
C CYS A 138 2.28 15.55 -2.11
N LEU A 139 3.09 14.84 -1.32
CA LEU A 139 2.63 13.67 -0.60
C LEU A 139 2.42 14.03 0.87
N ARG A 140 1.32 13.55 1.44
CA ARG A 140 1.03 13.77 2.86
C ARG A 140 0.51 12.50 3.50
N MET A 141 1.18 12.05 4.55
CA MET A 141 0.66 10.96 5.36
C MET A 141 -0.45 11.47 6.28
N ARG A 142 -1.59 10.78 6.29
CA ARG A 142 -2.75 11.11 7.12
C ARG A 142 -2.77 10.34 8.42
N SER A 143 -2.58 9.03 8.34
CA SER A 143 -2.70 8.16 9.50
C SER A 143 -1.93 6.86 9.35
N VAL A 144 -1.65 6.23 10.49
CA VAL A 144 -1.12 4.87 10.60
C VAL A 144 -2.07 4.06 11.49
N PHE A 145 -2.47 2.90 10.98
CA PHE A 145 -3.28 1.93 11.69
C PHE A 145 -2.44 0.69 12.03
N PHE A 146 -2.19 0.49 13.32
CA PHE A 146 -1.45 -0.63 13.86
C PHE A 146 -2.38 -1.81 14.14
N ASP A 147 -2.39 -2.78 13.23
CA ASP A 147 -3.04 -4.08 13.42
C ASP A 147 -2.08 -5.12 14.02
N ILE A 148 -2.55 -5.99 14.91
CA ILE A 148 -1.76 -7.10 15.47
C ILE A 148 -1.98 -8.42 14.72
N TYR A 149 -2.97 -8.47 13.81
CA TYR A 149 -3.38 -9.68 13.09
C TYR A 149 -3.15 -9.60 11.57
N ALA A 150 -2.69 -8.45 11.07
CA ALA A 150 -2.42 -8.19 9.65
C ALA A 150 -1.23 -7.23 9.51
N SER A 151 -0.80 -6.95 8.27
CA SER A 151 0.13 -5.85 8.01
C SER A 151 -0.45 -4.54 8.53
N HIS A 152 0.41 -3.69 9.10
CA HIS A 152 0.01 -2.36 9.49
C HIS A 152 -0.27 -1.55 8.23
N ALA A 153 -1.29 -0.70 8.27
CA ALA A 153 -1.65 0.15 7.15
C ALA A 153 -1.26 1.58 7.46
N PHE A 154 -0.78 2.32 6.47
CA PHE A 154 -0.69 3.78 6.58
C PHE A 154 -1.26 4.44 5.35
N TYR A 155 -1.89 5.59 5.55
CA TYR A 155 -2.69 6.25 4.53
C TYR A 155 -1.98 7.50 4.06
N VAL A 156 -1.74 7.57 2.75
CA VAL A 156 -1.02 8.66 2.11
C VAL A 156 -1.89 9.28 1.04
N ASP A 157 -2.01 10.60 1.08
CA ASP A 157 -2.63 11.35 -0.01
C ASP A 157 -1.56 11.86 -0.96
N TYR A 158 -1.74 11.58 -2.24
CA TYR A 158 -1.04 12.25 -3.33
C TYR A 158 -1.87 13.45 -3.76
N LEU A 159 -1.39 14.61 -3.36
CA LEU A 159 -1.99 15.90 -3.67
C LEU A 159 -1.34 16.45 -4.94
N TYR A 160 -2.16 16.90 -5.87
CA TYR A 160 -1.67 17.50 -7.11
C TYR A 160 -2.54 18.64 -7.59
N ASP A 161 -1.92 19.66 -8.19
CA ASP A 161 -2.65 20.79 -8.77
C ASP A 161 -3.49 20.32 -9.97
N SER A 162 -4.67 20.90 -10.12
CA SER A 162 -5.50 20.80 -11.33
C SER A 162 -4.77 20.94 -12.68
N LYS A 163 -3.66 21.70 -12.71
CA LYS A 163 -2.87 22.01 -13.92
C LYS A 163 -1.83 20.95 -14.26
N VAL A 164 -1.56 19.99 -13.38
CA VAL A 164 -0.53 18.96 -13.56
C VAL A 164 -1.12 17.56 -13.43
N LEU A 165 -0.40 16.55 -13.93
CA LEU A 165 -0.73 15.14 -13.74
C LEU A 165 0.24 14.53 -12.72
N PRO A 166 -0.21 13.61 -11.84
CA PRO A 166 0.68 12.95 -10.90
C PRO A 166 1.85 12.26 -11.59
N MET A 167 2.95 12.12 -10.87
CA MET A 167 4.18 11.54 -11.42
C MET A 167 4.26 10.03 -11.24
N TYR A 168 3.76 9.52 -10.12
CA TYR A 168 3.87 8.12 -9.74
C TYR A 168 2.50 7.47 -9.69
N THR A 169 2.42 6.28 -10.25
CA THR A 169 1.24 5.41 -10.16
C THR A 169 1.03 4.89 -8.74
N ARG A 170 -0.16 4.33 -8.47
CA ARG A 170 -0.49 3.79 -7.15
C ARG A 170 0.45 2.63 -6.81
N GLN A 171 0.75 1.78 -7.80
CA GLN A 171 1.63 0.64 -7.63
C GLN A 171 3.09 1.06 -7.41
N GLU A 172 3.58 2.08 -8.12
CA GLU A 172 4.92 2.64 -7.86
C GLU A 172 5.04 3.17 -6.44
N LEU A 173 4.08 4.00 -6.01
CA LEU A 173 4.08 4.53 -4.64
C LEU A 173 3.97 3.41 -3.62
N TRP A 174 3.17 2.37 -3.89
CA TRP A 174 3.09 1.22 -3.01
C TRP A 174 4.45 0.54 -2.85
N ARG A 175 5.16 0.31 -3.97
CA ARG A 175 6.51 -0.30 -3.96
C ARG A 175 7.54 0.57 -3.27
N TYR A 176 7.50 1.88 -3.51
CA TYR A 176 8.45 2.80 -2.91
C TYR A 176 8.22 2.99 -1.43
N LEU A 177 6.96 3.08 -0.98
CA LEU A 177 6.62 3.42 0.39
C LEU A 177 6.55 2.23 1.32
N ARG A 178 6.14 1.05 0.83
CA ARG A 178 6.12 -0.17 1.64
C ARG A 178 7.45 -0.37 2.34
N ASP A 179 7.39 -0.69 3.62
CA ASP A 179 8.57 -0.85 4.46
C ASP A 179 8.35 -1.87 5.56
N GLU A 180 9.44 -2.22 6.22
CA GLU A 180 9.46 -3.15 7.35
C GLU A 180 10.28 -2.56 8.49
N PHE A 181 9.73 -2.56 9.70
CA PHE A 181 10.40 -2.11 10.90
C PHE A 181 10.29 -3.19 11.96
N CYS A 182 11.44 -3.68 12.46
CA CYS A 182 11.51 -4.75 13.45
C CYS A 182 10.54 -5.89 13.05
N GLY A 183 10.72 -6.52 11.89
CA GLY A 183 9.88 -7.63 11.42
C GLY A 183 8.42 -7.30 11.07
N GLN A 184 7.95 -6.06 11.29
CA GLN A 184 6.57 -5.66 11.07
C GLN A 184 6.44 -4.92 9.73
N CYS A 185 5.62 -5.47 8.83
CA CYS A 185 5.33 -4.90 7.52
C CYS A 185 4.33 -3.73 7.63
N PHE A 186 4.65 -2.64 6.94
CA PHE A 186 3.81 -1.45 6.81
C PHE A 186 3.43 -1.25 5.34
N GLU A 187 2.13 -1.28 5.06
CA GLU A 187 1.56 -1.17 3.72
C GLU A 187 0.89 0.19 3.47
N PRO A 188 1.35 0.93 2.44
CA PRO A 188 0.77 2.22 2.08
C PRO A 188 -0.57 2.04 1.37
N HIS A 189 -1.52 2.88 1.74
CA HIS A 189 -2.80 3.06 1.08
C HIS A 189 -2.82 4.46 0.47
N ILE A 190 -2.69 4.51 -0.86
CA ILE A 190 -2.53 5.75 -1.59
C ILE A 190 -3.86 6.19 -2.18
N ARG A 191 -4.20 7.45 -1.92
CA ARG A 191 -5.35 8.14 -2.51
C ARG A 191 -4.89 9.38 -3.26
N TYR A 192 -5.37 9.58 -4.48
CA TYR A 192 -5.10 10.80 -5.25
C TYR A 192 -6.17 11.84 -4.98
N VAL A 193 -5.71 13.06 -4.71
CA VAL A 193 -6.56 14.21 -4.42
C VAL A 193 -6.10 15.36 -5.31
N GLN A 194 -6.94 15.74 -6.27
CA GLN A 194 -6.73 16.96 -7.02
C GLN A 194 -7.06 18.14 -6.11
N GLU A 195 -6.13 19.08 -5.96
CA GLU A 195 -6.35 20.29 -5.19
C GLU A 195 -5.98 21.56 -5.96
N ASN A 196 -6.45 22.70 -5.46
CA ASN A 196 -5.98 24.00 -5.91
C ASN A 196 -4.94 24.54 -4.93
N PHE A 197 -3.67 24.43 -5.28
CA PHE A 197 -2.56 24.85 -4.43
C PHE A 197 -2.49 26.39 -4.28
N ASP A 198 -3.11 27.12 -5.21
CA ASP A 198 -3.28 28.58 -5.13
C ASP A 198 -4.40 28.97 -4.14
N HIS A 199 -5.17 28.01 -3.61
CA HIS A 199 -6.25 28.27 -2.67
C HIS A 199 -5.76 28.16 -1.21
N ASP A 200 -6.09 29.17 -0.41
CA ASP A 200 -5.67 29.29 0.99
C ASP A 200 -5.97 28.07 1.87
N ARG A 201 -7.00 27.26 1.55
CA ARG A 201 -7.38 26.09 2.37
C ARG A 201 -6.23 25.11 2.56
N PHE A 202 -5.38 24.92 1.55
CA PHE A 202 -4.24 24.02 1.66
C PHE A 202 -3.19 24.52 2.68
N ASN A 203 -3.01 25.84 2.77
CA ASN A 203 -2.01 26.49 3.60
C ASN A 203 -2.52 26.88 5.00
N VAL A 204 -3.82 27.14 5.14
CA VAL A 204 -4.45 27.65 6.37
C VAL A 204 -4.92 26.51 7.29
N ASP A 205 -5.37 25.40 6.72
CA ASP A 205 -6.00 24.30 7.46
C ASP A 205 -5.06 23.11 7.71
N GLN A 206 -3.79 23.39 8.03
CA GLN A 206 -2.81 22.34 8.33
C GLN A 206 -3.34 21.38 9.40
N ASP A 207 -4.03 21.89 10.43
CA ASP A 207 -4.63 21.08 11.50
C ASP A 207 -5.97 20.45 11.11
N GLN A 208 -6.76 21.06 10.21
CA GLN A 208 -8.07 20.49 9.81
C GLN A 208 -7.96 19.43 8.73
N TYR A 209 -6.84 19.33 8.00
CA TYR A 209 -6.62 18.29 6.99
C TYR A 209 -6.89 16.87 7.51
N TYR A 210 -6.68 16.66 8.81
CA TYR A 210 -6.89 15.40 9.53
C TYR A 210 -8.35 15.09 9.88
N SER A 211 -9.23 16.10 9.87
CA SER A 211 -10.64 16.02 10.26
C SER A 211 -11.62 15.86 9.09
N LEU A 212 -11.11 15.74 7.86
CA LEU A 212 -11.92 15.91 6.66
C LEU A 212 -12.73 14.65 6.30
N GLY A 213 -13.95 14.56 6.84
CA GLY A 213 -15.07 13.87 6.17
C GLY A 213 -15.49 14.53 4.84
N SER A 214 -14.81 15.61 4.44
CA SER A 214 -15.08 16.42 3.24
C SER A 214 -13.88 16.52 2.29
N LEU A 215 -12.97 15.54 2.29
CA LEU A 215 -11.89 15.48 1.30
C LEU A 215 -12.51 15.40 -0.10
N PRO A 216 -11.93 16.07 -1.12
CA PRO A 216 -12.39 15.95 -2.48
C PRO A 216 -12.48 14.48 -2.89
N GLN A 217 -13.43 14.19 -3.78
CA GLN A 217 -13.63 12.83 -4.26
C GLN A 217 -12.34 12.28 -4.86
N GLU A 218 -11.96 11.07 -4.45
CA GLU A 218 -10.83 10.36 -5.05
C GLU A 218 -11.03 10.25 -6.56
N ARG A 219 -10.00 10.63 -7.30
CA ARG A 219 -9.91 10.42 -8.75
C ARG A 219 -8.77 9.46 -8.99
N ASN A 220 -8.87 8.56 -9.95
CA ASN A 220 -7.72 7.77 -10.38
C ASN A 220 -7.16 8.39 -11.67
N PRO A 221 -6.21 9.34 -11.58
CA PRO A 221 -5.65 10.00 -12.75
C PRO A 221 -4.62 9.11 -13.43
N ILE A 222 -4.42 9.34 -14.72
CA ILE A 222 -3.19 8.87 -15.36
C ILE A 222 -1.99 9.69 -14.86
N CYS A 223 -0.82 9.04 -14.81
CA CYS A 223 0.42 9.72 -14.44
C CYS A 223 1.18 10.24 -15.66
N CYS A 224 2.04 11.23 -15.48
CA CYS A 224 2.89 11.78 -16.54
C CYS A 224 4.28 12.16 -16.02
N ARG A 225 5.33 11.74 -16.72
CA ARG A 225 6.74 12.13 -16.47
C ARG A 225 7.48 12.26 -17.79
N ASP A 226 8.25 13.34 -17.96
CA ASP A 226 9.08 13.59 -19.15
C ASP A 226 8.33 13.50 -20.49
N ASN A 227 7.07 13.96 -20.52
CA ASN A 227 6.15 13.85 -21.66
C ASN A 227 5.73 12.41 -22.04
N PHE A 228 5.93 11.45 -21.15
CA PHE A 228 5.36 10.10 -21.24
C PHE A 228 4.25 9.94 -20.22
N TYR A 229 3.18 9.29 -20.64
CA TYR A 229 2.14 8.83 -19.73
C TYR A 229 2.60 7.54 -19.06
N VAL A 230 2.28 7.39 -17.78
CA VAL A 230 2.58 6.20 -16.99
C VAL A 230 1.30 5.66 -16.38
N ALA A 231 1.08 4.36 -16.51
CA ALA A 231 -0.08 3.70 -15.95
C ALA A 231 0.20 2.23 -15.68
N ASP A 232 -0.53 1.67 -14.72
CA ASP A 232 -0.56 0.24 -14.45
C ASP A 232 -1.54 -0.45 -15.41
N ILE A 233 -1.20 -1.65 -15.87
CA ILE A 233 -2.11 -2.48 -16.67
C ILE A 233 -3.11 -3.15 -15.74
N SER A 234 -4.39 -2.79 -15.91
CA SER A 234 -5.51 -3.29 -15.10
C SER A 234 -6.29 -4.42 -15.75
N ASP A 235 -6.07 -4.68 -17.05
CA ASP A 235 -6.70 -5.79 -17.79
C ASP A 235 -5.98 -6.08 -19.10
N VAL A 236 -6.19 -7.28 -19.64
CA VAL A 236 -5.67 -7.71 -20.94
C VAL A 236 -6.76 -8.41 -21.74
N TYR A 237 -6.92 -7.98 -22.99
CA TYR A 237 -7.87 -8.59 -23.92
C TYR A 237 -7.16 -9.00 -25.22
N PHE A 238 -7.48 -10.20 -25.71
CA PHE A 238 -7.04 -10.70 -27.00
C PHE A 238 -8.22 -10.80 -27.97
N ASN A 239 -8.10 -10.12 -29.11
CA ASN A 239 -9.07 -10.24 -30.19
C ASN A 239 -8.66 -11.40 -31.11
N GLU A 240 -9.35 -12.53 -31.02
CA GLU A 240 -9.04 -13.73 -31.82
C GLU A 240 -9.18 -13.49 -33.33
N ALA A 241 -10.20 -12.74 -33.75
CA ALA A 241 -10.48 -12.49 -35.16
C ALA A 241 -9.36 -11.68 -35.85
N ARG A 242 -8.72 -10.77 -35.11
CA ARG A 242 -7.65 -9.90 -35.63
C ARG A 242 -6.25 -10.33 -35.19
N GLY A 243 -6.14 -11.21 -34.19
CA GLY A 243 -4.88 -11.61 -33.59
C GLY A 243 -4.16 -10.46 -32.87
N GLU A 244 -4.91 -9.57 -32.22
CA GLU A 244 -4.40 -8.33 -31.61
C GLU A 244 -4.60 -8.32 -30.09
N HIS A 245 -3.65 -7.69 -29.38
CA HIS A 245 -3.72 -7.51 -27.93
C HIS A 245 -4.08 -6.07 -27.55
N TYR A 246 -4.88 -5.96 -26.50
CA TYR A 246 -5.33 -4.71 -25.92
C TYR A 246 -5.05 -4.75 -24.42
N TYR A 247 -4.59 -3.63 -23.87
CA TYR A 247 -4.21 -3.54 -22.46
C TYR A 247 -4.95 -2.37 -21.82
N ARG A 248 -5.83 -2.65 -20.85
CA ARG A 248 -6.54 -1.61 -20.12
C ARG A 248 -5.56 -0.94 -19.16
N ILE A 249 -5.52 0.39 -19.17
CA ILE A 249 -4.71 1.17 -18.23
C ILE A 249 -5.56 1.55 -17.02
N ASP A 250 -4.92 1.64 -15.86
CA ASP A 250 -5.52 2.24 -14.67
C ASP A 250 -5.48 3.77 -14.76
N GLY A 251 -6.66 4.39 -14.60
CA GLY A 251 -6.87 5.82 -14.79
C GLY A 251 -7.23 6.24 -16.22
N LEU A 252 -7.60 7.51 -16.37
CA LEU A 252 -8.07 8.09 -17.63
C LEU A 252 -7.12 9.17 -18.13
N LEU A 253 -6.92 9.18 -19.45
CA LEU A 253 -6.30 10.31 -20.15
C LEU A 253 -7.10 11.60 -19.91
N PRO A 254 -6.40 12.74 -19.83
CA PRO A 254 -7.02 14.00 -19.46
C PRO A 254 -7.88 14.60 -20.58
N PRO A 255 -8.88 15.45 -20.24
CA PRO A 255 -9.84 15.99 -21.21
C PRO A 255 -9.22 16.71 -22.40
N TRP A 256 -8.12 17.44 -22.20
CA TRP A 256 -7.42 18.16 -23.27
C TRP A 256 -6.81 17.23 -24.33
N LEU A 257 -6.49 15.99 -23.96
CA LEU A 257 -5.99 14.98 -24.88
C LEU A 257 -7.14 14.22 -25.54
N LEU A 258 -8.26 14.05 -24.83
CA LEU A 258 -9.47 13.43 -25.35
C LEU A 258 -10.25 14.35 -26.31
N GLY A 259 -10.08 15.67 -26.18
CA GLY A 259 -10.91 16.67 -26.84
C GLY A 259 -12.31 16.82 -26.23
N ALA A 260 -12.60 16.11 -25.15
CA ALA A 260 -13.89 16.11 -24.45
C ALA A 260 -13.70 15.66 -22.98
N GLN A 261 -14.72 15.90 -22.15
CA GLN A 261 -14.75 15.32 -20.81
C GLN A 261 -14.98 13.80 -20.89
N PRO A 262 -14.30 12.98 -20.06
CA PRO A 262 -14.58 11.56 -19.98
C PRO A 262 -16.03 11.30 -19.58
N ILE A 263 -16.65 10.28 -20.17
CA ILE A 263 -18.00 9.85 -19.78
C ILE A 263 -17.94 8.96 -18.52
N PRO A 264 -19.05 8.84 -17.75
CA PRO A 264 -19.10 7.92 -16.62
C PRO A 264 -18.81 6.48 -17.05
N ASP A 265 -17.95 5.79 -16.29
CA ASP A 265 -17.46 4.42 -16.53
C ASP A 265 -16.64 4.25 -17.82
N GLU A 266 -16.15 5.35 -18.40
CA GLU A 266 -15.20 5.27 -19.51
C GLU A 266 -13.95 4.50 -19.09
N ASN A 267 -13.35 3.76 -20.03
CA ASN A 267 -12.12 3.01 -19.80
C ASN A 267 -11.21 3.09 -21.03
N HIS A 268 -9.90 3.07 -20.78
CA HIS A 268 -8.88 3.35 -21.79
C HIS A 268 -8.02 2.11 -22.05
N TRP A 269 -7.83 1.79 -23.33
CA TRP A 269 -7.12 0.60 -23.77
C TRP A 269 -5.97 0.97 -24.72
N LEU A 270 -4.76 0.53 -24.39
CA LEU A 270 -3.63 0.58 -25.30
C LEU A 270 -3.84 -0.50 -26.37
N ALA A 271 -4.03 -0.08 -27.61
CA ALA A 271 -4.23 -0.98 -28.74
C ALA A 271 -2.88 -1.28 -29.41
N ASP A 272 -2.37 -2.49 -29.20
CA ASP A 272 -1.10 -2.95 -29.76
C ASP A 272 -1.34 -3.63 -31.12
N TRP A 273 -1.64 -2.77 -32.10
CA TRP A 273 -2.06 -3.18 -33.43
C TRP A 273 -1.05 -4.13 -34.10
N GLY A 274 -1.55 -5.26 -34.61
CA GLY A 274 -0.72 -6.27 -35.30
C GLY A 274 0.19 -7.10 -34.39
N GLN A 275 0.13 -6.89 -33.07
CA GLN A 275 0.96 -7.63 -32.12
C GLN A 275 0.28 -8.96 -31.72
N LYS A 276 0.84 -10.06 -32.24
CA LYS A 276 0.33 -11.43 -32.03
C LYS A 276 0.73 -12.07 -30.70
N GLN A 277 1.81 -11.60 -30.07
CA GLN A 277 2.27 -12.11 -28.77
C GLN A 277 2.03 -11.06 -27.70
N GLN A 278 1.42 -11.47 -26.59
CA GLN A 278 1.23 -10.63 -25.41
C GLN A 278 2.57 -10.11 -24.89
N ARG A 279 2.68 -8.79 -24.69
CA ARG A 279 3.90 -8.11 -24.21
C ARG A 279 3.82 -7.70 -22.74
N PHE A 280 2.61 -7.40 -22.28
CA PHE A 280 2.34 -6.89 -20.93
C PHE A 280 1.34 -7.78 -20.20
N GLN A 281 1.43 -7.80 -18.88
CA GLN A 281 0.53 -8.55 -18.01
C GLN A 281 -0.19 -7.60 -17.05
N ILE A 282 -1.29 -8.07 -16.45
CA ILE A 282 -1.97 -7.33 -15.40
C ILE A 282 -0.98 -7.08 -14.26
N GLY A 283 -0.88 -5.83 -13.80
CA GLY A 283 0.09 -5.38 -12.79
C GLY A 283 1.44 -4.92 -13.35
N ASP A 284 1.69 -4.99 -14.67
CA ASP A 284 2.84 -4.29 -15.26
C ASP A 284 2.59 -2.77 -15.23
N THR A 285 3.58 -1.98 -14.83
CA THR A 285 3.57 -0.52 -14.99
C THR A 285 4.26 -0.18 -16.30
N VAL A 286 3.58 0.54 -17.19
CA VAL A 286 4.11 0.94 -18.50
C VAL A 286 4.25 2.44 -18.62
N LYS A 287 5.27 2.90 -19.35
CA LYS A 287 5.37 4.28 -19.83
C LYS A 287 5.22 4.32 -21.34
N PHE A 288 4.41 5.25 -21.83
CA PHE A 288 4.04 5.30 -23.25
C PHE A 288 3.78 6.73 -23.73
N LYS A 289 3.97 6.93 -25.04
CA LYS A 289 3.68 8.20 -25.71
C LYS A 289 2.45 8.05 -26.59
N VAL A 290 1.41 8.83 -26.28
CA VAL A 290 0.16 8.81 -27.05
C VAL A 290 0.40 9.33 -28.46
N LYS A 291 0.03 8.52 -29.45
CA LYS A 291 0.05 8.87 -30.87
C LYS A 291 -1.34 9.27 -31.37
N LYS A 292 -2.38 8.55 -30.93
CA LYS A 292 -3.77 8.82 -31.31
C LYS A 292 -4.73 8.26 -30.27
N VAL A 293 -5.77 9.01 -29.94
CA VAL A 293 -6.91 8.55 -29.15
C VAL A 293 -8.11 8.40 -30.07
N TYR A 294 -8.86 7.32 -29.92
CA TYR A 294 -10.09 7.09 -30.69
C TYR A 294 -11.33 7.54 -29.89
N GLU A 295 -12.42 7.79 -30.61
CA GLU A 295 -13.72 8.06 -30.00
C GLU A 295 -14.20 6.87 -29.15
N PRO A 296 -14.98 7.13 -28.07
CA PRO A 296 -15.45 6.08 -27.21
C PRO A 296 -16.47 5.23 -27.96
N LYS A 297 -16.35 3.92 -27.86
CA LYS A 297 -17.21 2.97 -28.56
C LYS A 297 -17.55 1.78 -27.68
N LYS A 298 -18.61 1.10 -28.07
CA LYS A 298 -18.95 -0.23 -27.59
C LYS A 298 -18.22 -1.26 -28.44
N TYR A 299 -17.43 -2.10 -27.80
CA TYR A 299 -16.84 -3.30 -28.38
C TYR A 299 -17.58 -4.53 -27.85
N ASP A 300 -17.41 -5.67 -28.50
CA ASP A 300 -18.13 -6.90 -28.15
C ASP A 300 -17.86 -7.39 -26.72
N HIS A 301 -16.70 -7.04 -26.16
CA HIS A 301 -16.25 -7.45 -24.82
C HIS A 301 -16.27 -6.32 -23.78
N ILE A 302 -16.45 -5.06 -24.19
CA ILE A 302 -16.37 -3.91 -23.28
C ILE A 302 -17.16 -2.72 -23.82
N ASP A 303 -17.84 -2.00 -22.95
CA ASP A 303 -18.56 -0.77 -23.30
C ASP A 303 -17.75 0.48 -22.92
N LYS A 304 -18.10 1.63 -23.52
CA LYS A 304 -17.54 2.95 -23.21
C LYS A 304 -16.01 2.98 -23.23
N ALA A 305 -15.40 2.25 -24.17
CA ALA A 305 -13.95 2.11 -24.24
C ALA A 305 -13.35 3.04 -25.29
N ARG A 306 -12.18 3.60 -24.99
CA ARG A 306 -11.32 4.28 -25.98
C ARG A 306 -10.08 3.46 -26.24
N ASN A 307 -9.83 3.17 -27.51
CA ASN A 307 -8.52 2.67 -27.92
C ASN A 307 -7.54 3.83 -28.03
N ILE A 308 -6.29 3.54 -27.68
CA ILE A 308 -5.17 4.47 -27.70
C ILE A 308 -4.06 3.80 -28.50
N THR A 309 -3.65 4.46 -29.59
CA THR A 309 -2.41 4.10 -30.28
C THR A 309 -1.27 4.88 -29.64
N PHE A 310 -0.15 4.21 -29.43
CA PHE A 310 1.08 4.79 -28.91
C PHE A 310 2.19 4.76 -29.98
N SER A 311 3.14 5.69 -29.90
CA SER A 311 4.33 5.68 -30.76
C SER A 311 5.52 4.98 -30.10
N GLN A 312 5.53 4.96 -28.76
CA GLN A 312 6.57 4.37 -27.93
C GLN A 312 5.89 3.77 -26.70
N ILE A 313 6.35 2.60 -26.27
CA ILE A 313 5.89 1.95 -25.03
C ILE A 313 7.02 1.09 -24.49
N GLU A 314 7.20 1.13 -23.19
CA GLU A 314 8.17 0.32 -22.46
C GLU A 314 7.64 0.04 -21.05
N ILE A 315 8.22 -0.99 -20.43
CA ILE A 315 7.84 -1.43 -19.09
C ILE A 315 8.73 -0.71 -18.10
N VAL A 316 8.10 -0.01 -17.16
CA VAL A 316 8.76 0.64 -16.03
C VAL A 316 8.99 -0.39 -14.93
N SER A 317 8.00 -1.25 -14.68
CA SER A 317 8.07 -2.26 -13.64
C SER A 317 7.19 -3.45 -14.00
N ARG A 318 7.65 -4.66 -13.70
CA ARG A 318 6.87 -5.89 -13.91
C ARG A 318 5.96 -6.16 -12.73
N ALA A 319 4.85 -6.87 -12.95
CA ALA A 319 3.96 -7.35 -11.89
C ALA A 319 4.73 -8.10 -10.78
#